data_AF-A0A533UH36-F1
#
_entry.id   AF-A0A533UH36-F1
#
_cell.length_a   1.000
_cell.length_b   1.000
_cell.length_c   1.000
_cell.angle_alpha   90.00
_cell.angle_beta   90.00
_cell.angle_gamma   90.00
#
_symmetry.space_group_name_H-M   'P 1'
#
loop_
_entity.id
_entity.type
_entity.pdbx_description
1 polymer ?
#
loop_
_entity_poly.entity_id
_entity_poly.type
_entity_poly.pdbx_seq_one_letter_code
_entity_poly.pdbx_strand_id
1 'polypeptide(L)' 'MAYEQIIIVVIVVGALIFGAKKIPELARTFGKAKGEFEKGRLESEKELKDFKDKEDLK' A
#
# COMPACT_ATOMS: atom_id res chain seq x y z
N MET A 1 19.87 8.52 -22.04
CA MET A 1 20.33 9.85 -22.49
C MET A 1 19.21 10.89 -22.37
N ALA A 2 18.10 10.84 -23.11
CA ALA A 2 17.01 11.85 -22.97
C ALA A 2 15.95 11.52 -21.91
N TYR A 3 15.73 10.23 -21.62
CA TYR A 3 14.71 9.76 -20.69
C TYR A 3 15.03 10.12 -19.22
N GLU A 4 16.30 10.22 -18.84
CA GLU A 4 16.68 10.60 -17.46
C GLU A 4 16.19 12.02 -17.12
N GLN A 5 16.31 12.96 -18.06
CA GLN A 5 15.88 14.35 -17.84
C GLN A 5 14.35 14.46 -17.73
N ILE A 6 13.61 13.71 -18.53
CA ILE A 6 12.15 13.69 -18.51
C ILE A 6 11.63 13.24 -17.14
N ILE A 7 12.23 12.18 -16.57
CA ILE A 7 11.84 11.67 -15.24
C ILE A 7 12.04 12.75 -14.17
N ILE A 8 13.18 13.45 -14.19
CA ILE A 8 13.47 14.51 -13.22
C ILE A 8 12.47 15.66 -13.36
N VAL A 9 12.18 16.10 -14.58
CA VAL A 9 11.22 17.20 -14.83
C VAL A 9 9.83 16.83 -14.31
N VAL A 10 9.37 15.61 -14.57
CA VAL A 10 8.06 15.13 -14.07
C VAL A 10 8.01 15.11 -12.55
N ILE A 11 9.07 14.64 -11.89
CA ILE A 11 9.14 14.62 -10.41
C ILE A 11 9.13 16.03 -9.85
N VAL A 12 9.89 16.97 -10.44
CA VAL A 12 9.95 18.36 -9.97
C VAL A 12 8.59 19.05 -10.15
N VAL A 13 7.98 18.94 -11.33
CA VAL A 13 6.65 19.52 -11.59
C VAL A 13 5.60 18.92 -10.66
N GLY A 14 5.61 17.59 -10.48
CA GLY A 14 4.75 16.91 -9.52
C GLY A 14 4.96 17.43 -8.09
N ALA A 15 6.22 17.53 -7.65
CA ALA A 15 6.55 18.04 -6.32
C ALA A 15 6.17 19.52 -6.12
N LEU A 16 6.14 20.34 -7.18
CA LEU A 16 5.67 21.74 -7.10
C LEU A 16 4.13 21.81 -7.00
N ILE A 17 3.41 21.01 -7.79
CA ILE A 17 1.93 20.97 -7.77
C ILE A 17 1.43 20.40 -6.44
N PHE A 18 1.98 19.26 -6.02
CA PHE A 18 1.55 18.57 -4.81
C PHE A 18 2.24 19.10 -3.54
N GLY A 19 3.39 19.76 -3.68
CA GLY A 19 4.23 20.17 -2.55
C GLY A 19 5.07 19.02 -2.00
N ALA A 20 6.33 19.31 -1.62
CA ALA A 20 7.27 18.31 -1.09
C ALA A 20 6.77 17.56 0.16
N LYS A 21 5.81 18.14 0.91
CA LYS A 21 5.21 17.51 2.10
C LYS A 21 4.16 16.45 1.78
N LYS A 22 3.49 16.51 0.62
CA LYS A 22 2.42 15.57 0.28
C LYS A 22 2.94 14.19 -0.10
N ILE A 23 4.12 14.09 -0.72
CA ILE A 23 4.71 12.79 -1.08
C ILE A 23 4.99 11.92 0.18
N PRO A 24 5.66 12.44 1.23
CA PRO A 24 5.82 11.70 2.49
C PRO A 24 4.51 11.40 3.21
N GLU A 25 3.54 12.32 3.16
CA GLU A 25 2.22 12.15 3.79
C GLU A 25 1.45 11.01 3.14
N LEU A 26 1.38 10.98 1.80
CA LEU A 26 0.77 9.91 1.01
C LEU A 26 1.46 8.57 1.25
N ALA A 27 2.79 8.53 1.27
CA ALA A 27 3.52 7.29 1.58
C ALA A 27 3.19 6.75 2.98
N ARG A 28 3.05 7.64 3.98
CA ARG A 28 2.67 7.26 5.34
C ARG A 28 1.24 6.76 5.43
N THR A 29 0.27 7.46 4.83
CA THR A 29 -1.15 7.05 4.89
C THR A 29 -1.37 5.76 4.11
N PHE A 30 -0.79 5.66 2.91
CA PHE A 30 -0.86 4.44 2.10
C PHE A 30 -0.15 3.27 2.77
N GLY A 31 1.00 3.50 3.40
CA GLY A 31 1.71 2.48 4.18
C GLY A 31 0.90 1.97 5.36
N LYS A 32 0.20 2.85 6.08
CA LYS A 32 -0.72 2.46 7.16
C LYS A 32 -1.89 1.65 6.62
N ALA A 33 -2.57 2.13 5.58
CA ALA A 33 -3.71 1.45 4.97
C ALA A 33 -3.34 0.06 4.46
N LYS A 34 -2.20 -0.07 3.76
CA LYS A 34 -1.67 -1.37 3.33
C LYS A 34 -1.36 -2.29 4.51
N GLY A 35 -0.78 -1.75 5.59
CA GLY A 35 -0.47 -2.52 6.79
C GLY A 35 -1.71 -3.05 7.52
N GLU A 36 -2.76 -2.24 7.63
CA GLU A 36 -4.05 -2.66 8.20
C GLU A 36 -4.75 -3.68 7.31
N PHE A 37 -4.72 -3.47 5.98
CA PHE A 37 -5.27 -4.42 5.01
C PHE A 37 -4.60 -5.79 5.09
N GLU A 38 -3.26 -5.85 5.13
CA GLU A 38 -2.54 -7.13 5.19
C GLU A 38 -2.81 -7.88 6.50
N LYS A 39 -2.95 -7.16 7.63
CA LYS A 39 -3.36 -7.76 8.91
C LYS A 39 -4.75 -8.37 8.84
N GLY A 40 -5.73 -7.60 8.36
CA GLY A 40 -7.10 -8.09 8.19
C GLY A 40 -7.19 -9.27 7.22
N ARG A 41 -6.39 -9.26 6.14
CA ARG A 41 -6.27 -10.38 5.20
C ARG A 41 -5.78 -11.65 5.90
N LEU A 42 -4.71 -11.54 6.71
CA LEU A 42 -4.13 -12.67 7.42
C LEU A 42 -5.08 -13.23 8.49
N GLU A 43 -5.80 -12.35 9.21
CA GLU A 43 -6.83 -12.75 10.18
C GLU A 43 -7.99 -13.47 9.49
N SER A 44 -8.49 -12.93 8.37
CA SER A 44 -9.55 -13.56 7.57
C SER A 44 -9.14 -14.93 7.04
N GLU A 45 -7.90 -15.09 6.57
CA GLU A 45 -7.38 -16.39 6.10
C GLU A 45 -7.31 -17.43 7.23
N LYS A 46 -6.88 -17.02 8.43
CA LYS A 46 -6.87 -17.90 9.61
C LYS A 46 -8.27 -18.31 10.02
N GLU A 47 -9.21 -17.36 10.09
CA GLU A 47 -10.60 -17.66 10.40
C GLU A 47 -11.19 -18.63 9.38
N LEU A 48 -11.01 -18.38 8.08
CA LEU A 48 -11.47 -19.27 7.00
C LEU A 48 -10.91 -20.69 7.15
N LYS A 49 -9.63 -20.81 7.51
CA LYS A 49 -9.00 -22.11 7.75
C LYS A 49 -9.58 -22.82 8.98
N ASP A 50 -9.72 -22.11 10.09
CA ASP A 50 -10.29 -22.65 11.33
C ASP A 50 -11.76 -23.06 11.16
N PHE A 51 -12.53 -22.34 10.34
CA PHE A 51 -13.89 -22.72 9.97
C PHE A 51 -13.92 -24.03 9.18
N LYS A 52 -13.03 -24.17 8.19
CA LYS A 52 -12.95 -25.35 7.34
C LYS A 52 -12.51 -26.60 8.12
N ASP A 53 -11.47 -26.46 8.94
CA ASP A 53 -10.97 -27.52 9.82
C ASP A 53 -12.07 -27.99 10.81
N LYS A 54 -12.94 -27.08 11.29
CA LYS A 54 -14.09 -27.41 12.16
C LYS A 54 -15.24 -28.09 11.43
N GLU A 55 -15.47 -27.80 10.15
CA GLU A 55 -16.47 -28.51 9.34
C GLU A 55 -16.01 -29.94 9.01
N ASP A 56 -14.72 -30.15 8.75
CA ASP A 56 -14.15 -31.47 8.45
C ASP A 56 -14.08 -32.40 9.69
N LEU A 57 -14.18 -31.86 10.90
CA LEU A 57 -14.21 -32.60 12.19
C LEU A 57 -15.63 -33.02 12.64
N LYS A 58 -16.68 -32.62 11.93
CA LYS A 58 -18.08 -33.02 12.18
C LYS A 58 -18.51 -34.18 11.29
#